data_AF-A0AAJ1HL87-F1
#
_entry.id   AF-A0AAJ1HL87-F1
#
_cell.length_a   1.000
_cell.length_b   1.000
_cell.length_c   1.000
_cell.angle_alpha   90.00
_cell.angle_beta   90.00
_cell.angle_gamma   90.00
#
_symmetry.space_group_name_H-M   'P 1'
#
loop_
_entity.id
_entity.type
_entity.pdbx_description
1 polymer ?
#
loop_
_entity_poly.entity_id
_entity_poly.type
_entity_poly.pdbx_seq_one_letter_code
_entity_poly.pdbx_strand_id
1 'polypeptide(L)'
;MVKGIYVLLTMFLLMGCATVMNPYKMDNRMHKIELGMTKQKVISILGKDFESAGARITPDGPIESISYKTVTMTIADYSEGYYILSFKNGILVEWFKEKTPINNNTAN
;
A
#
# COMPACT_ATOMS: atom_id res chain seq x y z
N MET A 1 18.25 12.99 41.84
CA MET A 1 17.56 13.64 40.70
C MET A 1 18.04 13.21 39.31
N VAL A 2 19.09 12.39 39.15
CA VAL A 2 19.57 11.95 37.82
C VAL A 2 18.83 10.74 37.23
N LYS A 3 18.25 9.86 38.05
CA LYS A 3 17.55 8.65 37.58
C LYS A 3 16.27 8.93 36.78
N GLY A 4 15.56 10.03 37.06
CA GLY A 4 14.33 10.41 36.33
C GLY A 4 14.60 10.95 34.92
N ILE A 5 15.78 11.55 34.70
CA ILE A 5 16.18 12.09 33.39
C ILE A 5 16.40 10.94 32.40
N TYR A 6 17.02 9.84 32.82
CA TYR A 6 17.25 8.67 31.96
C TYR A 6 15.95 8.01 31.50
N VAL A 7 14.93 7.98 32.36
CA VAL A 7 13.61 7.39 32.02
C VAL A 7 12.85 8.27 31.01
N LEU A 8 13.00 9.59 31.09
CA LEU A 8 12.43 10.50 30.09
C LEU A 8 13.17 10.42 28.74
N LEU A 9 14.49 10.24 28.78
CA LEU A 9 15.34 10.16 27.58
C LEU A 9 15.10 8.85 26.79
N THR A 10 14.84 7.74 27.47
CA THR A 10 14.53 6.45 26.82
C THR A 10 13.14 6.41 26.19
N MET A 11 12.19 7.21 26.68
CA MET A 11 10.82 7.25 26.15
C MET A 11 10.74 7.96 24.79
N PHE A 12 11.63 8.91 24.50
CA PHE A 12 11.72 9.57 23.19
C PHE A 12 12.33 8.68 22.09
N LEU A 13 13.14 7.67 22.45
CA LEU A 13 13.80 6.78 21.48
C LEU A 13 12.85 5.74 20.85
N LEU A 14 11.65 5.54 21.40
CA LEU A 14 10.64 4.63 20.85
C LEU A 14 9.68 5.30 19.85
N MET A 15 9.75 6.62 19.67
CA MET A 15 9.06 7.35 18.60
C MET A 15 9.88 7.29 17.31
N GLY A 16 9.88 6.15 16.62
CA GLY A 16 10.76 6.03 15.45
C GLY A 16 10.52 4.81 14.59
N CYS A 17 9.34 4.70 14.00
CA CYS A 17 9.19 4.15 12.65
C CYS A 17 7.83 4.58 12.06
N ALA A 18 7.56 5.88 12.06
CA ALA A 18 6.56 6.42 11.15
C ALA A 18 7.23 6.53 9.77
N THR A 19 7.17 5.47 8.97
CA THR A 19 7.51 5.57 7.54
C THR A 19 6.54 6.57 6.93
N VAL A 20 7.05 7.72 6.49
CA VAL A 20 6.25 8.71 5.76
C VAL A 20 5.84 8.06 4.44
N MET A 21 4.59 7.61 4.39
CA MET A 21 3.94 7.08 3.19
C MET A 21 3.94 8.17 2.12
N ASN A 22 4.56 7.91 0.96
CA ASN A 22 4.53 8.82 -0.18
C ASN A 22 3.66 8.22 -1.30
N PRO A 23 2.33 8.36 -1.24
CA PRO A 23 1.41 7.77 -2.20
C PRO A 23 1.61 8.33 -3.63
N TYR A 24 2.25 9.50 -3.78
CA TYR A 24 2.54 10.12 -5.08
C TYR A 24 3.56 9.34 -5.93
N LYS A 25 4.37 8.48 -5.29
CA LYS A 25 5.39 7.69 -6.01
C LYS A 25 4.92 6.27 -6.36
N MET A 26 3.68 5.91 -6.01
CA MET A 26 3.17 4.56 -6.23
C MET A 26 3.03 4.26 -7.73
N ASP A 27 2.45 5.18 -8.49
CA ASP A 27 2.27 5.05 -9.95
C ASP A 27 3.62 4.77 -10.66
N ASN A 28 4.68 5.51 -10.32
CA ASN A 28 6.01 5.32 -10.90
C ASN A 28 6.63 3.95 -10.57
N ARG A 29 6.34 3.39 -9.38
CA ARG A 29 6.84 2.07 -8.99
C ARG A 29 6.03 0.96 -9.65
N MET A 30 4.74 1.17 -9.87
CA MET A 30 3.86 0.18 -10.49
C MET A 30 4.25 -0.16 -11.93
N HIS A 31 4.88 0.76 -12.68
CA HIS A 31 5.44 0.47 -14.00
C HIS A 31 6.53 -0.62 -14.01
N LYS A 32 7.10 -0.95 -12.86
CA LYS A 32 8.11 -2.01 -12.70
C LYS A 32 7.50 -3.35 -12.32
N ILE A 33 6.18 -3.42 -12.15
CA ILE A 33 5.45 -4.61 -11.72
C ILE A 33 4.95 -5.37 -12.94
N GLU A 34 5.30 -6.65 -12.98
CA GLU A 34 4.93 -7.57 -14.06
C GLU A 34 4.29 -8.82 -13.47
N LEU A 35 3.38 -9.43 -14.24
CA LEU A 35 2.84 -10.74 -13.88
C LEU A 35 3.97 -11.77 -13.80
N GLY A 36 3.81 -12.75 -12.92
CA GLY A 36 4.84 -13.77 -12.65
C GLY A 36 5.87 -13.35 -11.60
N MET A 37 5.89 -12.09 -11.15
CA MET A 37 6.78 -11.68 -10.05
C MET A 37 6.38 -12.33 -8.71
N THR A 38 7.37 -12.63 -7.87
CA THR A 38 7.10 -13.13 -6.51
C THR A 38 6.57 -12.01 -5.62
N LYS A 39 5.73 -12.35 -4.63
CA LYS A 39 5.20 -11.43 -3.62
C LYS A 39 6.32 -10.64 -2.93
N GLN A 40 7.44 -11.30 -2.62
CA GLN A 40 8.62 -10.66 -2.03
C GLN A 40 9.25 -9.62 -2.96
N LYS A 41 9.41 -9.93 -4.26
CA LYS A 41 9.95 -8.99 -5.25
C LYS A 41 9.01 -7.79 -5.42
N VAL A 42 7.70 -8.02 -5.51
CA VAL A 42 6.70 -6.95 -5.60
C VAL A 42 6.77 -6.03 -4.37
N ILE A 43 6.78 -6.59 -3.16
CA ILE A 43 6.89 -5.83 -1.91
C ILE A 43 8.21 -5.03 -1.85
N SER A 44 9.32 -5.59 -2.37
CA SER A 44 10.60 -4.88 -2.43
C SER A 44 10.57 -3.64 -3.35
N ILE A 45 9.74 -3.67 -4.40
CA ILE A 45 9.58 -2.56 -5.35
C ILE A 45 8.58 -1.52 -4.83
N LEU A 46 7.42 -1.98 -4.34
CA LEU A 46 6.31 -1.09 -3.96
C LEU A 46 6.45 -0.55 -2.53
N GLY A 47 7.03 -1.33 -1.62
CA GLY A 47 7.15 -1.03 -0.20
C GLY A 47 6.38 -2.02 0.68
N LYS A 48 6.62 -1.98 1.98
CA LYS A 48 5.99 -2.89 2.96
C LYS A 48 4.65 -2.39 3.49
N ASP A 49 4.26 -1.17 3.14
CA ASP A 49 3.05 -0.50 3.65
C ASP A 49 1.77 -0.90 2.88
N PHE A 50 1.63 -2.18 2.56
CA PHE A 50 0.41 -2.72 1.95
C PHE A 50 -0.61 -3.12 3.00
N GLU A 51 -1.89 -3.10 2.63
CA GLU A 51 -2.97 -3.66 3.41
C GLU A 51 -3.41 -5.01 2.81
N SER A 52 -3.90 -5.92 3.65
CA SER A 52 -4.51 -7.17 3.15
C SER A 52 -5.90 -6.85 2.60
N ALA A 53 -6.09 -6.99 1.29
CA ALA A 53 -7.35 -6.67 0.61
C ALA A 53 -8.33 -7.85 0.58
N GLY A 54 -7.84 -9.08 0.77
CA GLY A 54 -8.68 -10.27 0.87
C GLY A 54 -7.94 -11.56 0.56
N ALA A 55 -8.61 -12.69 0.75
CA ALA A 55 -8.12 -14.00 0.36
C ALA A 55 -9.30 -14.88 -0.04
N ARG A 56 -9.11 -15.73 -1.06
CA ARG A 56 -10.12 -16.67 -1.54
C ARG A 56 -9.49 -17.99 -1.97
N ILE A 57 -10.23 -19.08 -1.81
CA ILE A 57 -9.86 -20.38 -2.37
C ILE A 57 -10.47 -20.50 -3.77
N THR A 58 -9.67 -20.91 -4.75
CA THR A 58 -10.13 -21.27 -6.10
C THR A 58 -9.78 -22.73 -6.38
N PRO A 59 -10.42 -23.38 -7.38
CA PRO A 59 -10.07 -24.75 -7.76
C PRO A 59 -8.58 -24.95 -8.06
N ASP A 60 -7.93 -23.92 -8.60
CA ASP A 60 -6.52 -23.98 -8.96
C ASP A 60 -5.56 -23.56 -7.82
N GLY A 61 -6.09 -23.26 -6.64
CA GLY A 61 -5.32 -22.88 -5.44
C GLY A 61 -5.79 -21.58 -4.76
N PRO A 62 -5.18 -21.22 -3.62
CA PRO A 62 -5.49 -20.00 -2.90
C PRO A 62 -5.01 -18.75 -3.66
N ILE A 63 -5.82 -17.70 -3.62
CA ILE A 63 -5.46 -16.35 -4.08
C ILE A 63 -5.49 -15.42 -2.87
N GLU A 64 -4.39 -14.71 -2.65
CA GLU A 64 -4.27 -13.64 -1.66
C GLU A 64 -4.16 -12.30 -2.38
N SER A 65 -4.90 -11.29 -1.93
CA SER A 65 -4.86 -9.95 -2.52
C SER A 65 -4.36 -8.94 -1.49
N ILE A 66 -3.45 -8.07 -1.92
CA ILE A 66 -2.99 -6.91 -1.13
C ILE A 66 -3.35 -5.63 -1.86
N SER A 67 -3.46 -4.53 -1.12
CA SER A 67 -3.70 -3.21 -1.67
C SER A 67 -2.63 -2.20 -1.28
N TYR A 68 -2.38 -1.26 -2.19
CA TYR A 68 -1.56 -0.07 -1.94
C TYR A 68 -2.39 1.18 -2.26
N LYS A 69 -2.43 2.14 -1.33
CA LYS A 69 -3.04 3.44 -1.60
C LYS A 69 -2.19 4.23 -2.60
N THR A 70 -2.87 4.90 -3.51
CA THR A 70 -2.28 5.85 -4.45
C THR A 70 -3.13 7.10 -4.49
N VAL A 71 -2.50 8.24 -4.66
CA VAL A 71 -3.19 9.53 -4.79
C VAL A 71 -2.87 10.07 -6.16
N THR A 72 -3.92 10.34 -6.94
CA THR A 72 -3.77 11.04 -8.22
C THR A 72 -4.09 12.50 -7.95
N MET A 73 -3.09 13.37 -8.09
CA MET A 73 -3.24 14.81 -7.94
C MET A 73 -3.04 15.47 -9.30
N THR A 74 -4.13 15.97 -9.86
CA THR A 74 -4.12 16.84 -11.04
C THR A 74 -4.61 18.23 -10.66
N ILE A 75 -4.45 19.22 -11.54
CA ILE A 75 -4.92 20.59 -11.31
C ILE A 75 -6.46 20.63 -11.10
N ALA A 76 -7.19 19.65 -11.63
CA ALA A 76 -8.65 19.59 -11.56
C ALA A 76 -9.20 18.57 -10.55
N ASP A 77 -8.43 17.52 -10.21
CA ASP A 77 -8.92 16.39 -9.40
C ASP A 77 -7.89 15.92 -8.38
N TYR A 78 -8.33 15.83 -7.12
CA TYR A 78 -7.71 15.01 -6.08
C TYR A 78 -8.54 13.73 -5.92
N SER A 79 -7.99 12.59 -6.31
CA SER A 79 -8.67 11.29 -6.12
C SER A 79 -7.75 10.30 -5.43
N GLU A 80 -8.30 9.69 -4.38
CA GLU A 80 -7.71 8.52 -3.75
C GLU A 80 -8.05 7.27 -4.57
N GLY A 81 -7.07 6.39 -4.73
CA GLY A 81 -7.26 5.13 -5.42
C GLY A 81 -6.43 4.03 -4.77
N TYR A 82 -6.64 2.82 -5.24
CA TYR A 82 -5.97 1.63 -4.76
C TYR A 82 -5.40 0.85 -5.93
N TYR A 83 -4.18 0.38 -5.79
CA TYR A 83 -3.71 -0.75 -6.58
C TYR A 83 -4.07 -2.02 -5.82
N ILE A 84 -4.79 -2.93 -6.46
CA ILE A 84 -5.07 -4.27 -5.93
C ILE A 84 -4.20 -5.26 -6.69
N LEU A 85 -3.44 -6.08 -5.95
CA LEU A 85 -2.54 -7.08 -6.50
C LEU A 85 -2.89 -8.44 -5.94
N SER A 86 -3.14 -9.42 -6.82
CA SER A 86 -3.57 -10.77 -6.47
C SER A 86 -2.47 -11.78 -6.74
N PHE A 87 -2.15 -12.59 -5.73
CA PHE A 87 -1.09 -13.58 -5.74
C PHE A 87 -1.65 -14.97 -5.62
N LYS A 88 -1.20 -15.88 -6.49
CA LYS A 88 -1.47 -17.30 -6.42
C LYS A 88 -0.18 -18.03 -6.12
N ASN A 89 -0.15 -18.81 -5.05
CA ASN A 89 1.08 -19.49 -4.57
C ASN A 89 2.29 -18.54 -4.45
N GLY A 90 2.04 -17.29 -4.02
CA GLY A 90 3.09 -16.27 -3.88
C GLY A 90 3.55 -15.62 -5.18
N ILE A 91 2.92 -15.92 -6.32
CA ILE A 91 3.23 -15.33 -7.64
C ILE A 91 2.12 -14.37 -8.05
N LEU A 92 2.48 -13.17 -8.51
CA LEU A 92 1.53 -12.16 -8.99
C LEU A 92 0.85 -12.65 -10.27
N VAL A 93 -0.47 -12.79 -10.24
CA VAL A 93 -1.27 -13.26 -11.39
C VAL A 93 -2.19 -12.20 -11.97
N GLU A 94 -2.50 -11.17 -11.19
CA GLU A 94 -3.41 -10.09 -11.60
C GLU A 94 -3.10 -8.83 -10.79
N TRP A 95 -3.24 -7.67 -11.42
CA TRP A 95 -3.33 -6.40 -10.72
C TRP A 95 -4.17 -5.39 -11.50
N PHE A 96 -4.80 -4.47 -10.79
CA PHE A 96 -5.53 -3.35 -11.39
C PHE A 96 -5.52 -2.12 -10.49
N LYS A 97 -5.72 -0.94 -11.09
CA LYS A 97 -5.90 0.34 -10.37
C LYS A 97 -7.40 0.60 -10.23
N GLU A 98 -7.89 0.54 -9.01
CA GLU A 98 -9.23 0.99 -8.66
C GLU A 98 -9.20 2.50 -8.37
N LYS A 99 -10.10 3.24 -9.02
CA LYS A 99 -10.33 4.65 -8.72
C LYS A 99 -11.49 4.74 -7.73
N THR A 100 -11.30 5.39 -6.60
CA THR A 100 -12.46 5.76 -5.77
C THR A 100 -13.26 6.80 -6.56
N PRO A 101 -14.55 6.58 -6.82
CA PRO A 101 -15.37 7.61 -7.46
C PRO A 101 -15.34 8.88 -6.61
N ILE A 102 -15.05 10.04 -7.21
CA ILE A 102 -15.31 11.32 -6.56
C ILE A 102 -16.83 11.43 -6.45
N ASN A 103 -17.36 11.39 -5.23
CA ASN A 103 -18.77 11.55 -4.97
C ASN A 103 -19.17 13.01 -5.19
N ASN A 104 -19.48 13.39 -6.43
CA ASN A 104 -20.02 14.71 -6.77
C ASN A 104 -21.46 14.96 -6.25
N ASN A 105 -21.93 14.21 -5.24
CA ASN A 105 -23.27 14.37 -4.65
C ASN A 105 -23.37 15.57 -3.70
N THR A 106 -22.76 16.69 -4.08
CA THR A 106 -23.12 18.05 -3.63
C THR A 106 -23.46 18.88 -4.86
N ALA A 107 -24.43 18.42 -5.63
CA ALA A 107 -25.19 19.27 -6.54
C ALA A 107 -26.61 19.37 -5.97
N ASN A 108 -26.86 20.54 -5.37
CA ASN A 108 -28.11 21.16 -4.91
C ASN A 108 -29.44 20.45 -5.19
#